data_AF-A0A9D8JT27-F1
#
_entry.id   AF-A0A9D8JT27-F1
#
_cell.length_a   1.000
_cell.length_b   1.000
_cell.length_c   1.000
_cell.angle_alpha   90.00
_cell.angle_beta   90.00
_cell.angle_gamma   90.00
#
_symmetry.space_group_name_H-M   'P 1'
#
loop_
_entity.id
_entity.type
_entity.pdbx_description
1 polymer ?
#
loop_
_entity_poly.entity_id
_entity_poly.type
_entity_poly.pdbx_seq_one_letter_code
_entity_poly.pdbx_strand_id
1 'polypeptide(L)'
;MFVTLAHVEEVIYQLAAQFYPDYPDPLPAFQYLGDKHGKALLESALATPQQMFNGRYLLRTTHDKAAVLMRSLIKNHCLVYGNKRLALTTTTVFLG
;
A
#
# COMPACT_ATOMS: atom_id res chain seq x y z
N MET A 1 -0.93 12.52 -5.21
CA MET A 1 -0.26 12.75 -3.90
C MET A 1 0.45 11.46 -3.49
N PHE A 2 1.56 11.49 -2.73
CA PHE A 2 2.14 10.25 -2.20
C PHE A 2 1.35 9.73 -0.99
N VAL A 3 1.18 8.40 -0.91
CA VAL A 3 0.49 7.75 0.20
C VAL A 3 1.45 7.60 1.38
N THR A 4 0.99 7.94 2.59
CA THR A 4 1.75 7.84 3.83
C THR A 4 1.23 6.69 4.69
N LEU A 5 1.96 6.37 5.76
CA LEU A 5 1.53 5.36 6.73
C LEU A 5 0.19 5.73 7.37
N ALA A 6 0.03 7.01 7.77
CA ALA A 6 -1.22 7.51 8.35
C ALA A 6 -2.41 7.35 7.40
N HIS A 7 -2.25 7.65 6.11
CA HIS A 7 -3.31 7.39 5.13
C HIS A 7 -3.74 5.92 5.11
N VAL A 8 -2.78 4.98 5.25
CA VAL A 8 -3.07 3.54 5.29
C VAL A 8 -3.80 3.13 6.55
N GLU A 9 -3.27 3.52 7.71
CA GLU A 9 -3.78 3.13 9.03
C GLU A 9 -5.16 3.75 9.32
N GLU A 10 -5.38 5.00 8.92
CA GLU A 10 -6.59 5.75 9.28
C GLU A 10 -7.73 5.55 8.28
N VAL A 11 -7.43 5.46 6.97
CA VAL A 11 -8.46 5.58 5.93
C VAL A 11 -8.41 4.44 4.91
N ILE A 12 -7.27 4.19 4.27
CA ILE A 12 -7.22 3.33 3.08
C ILE A 12 -7.56 1.88 3.43
N TYR A 13 -7.14 1.37 4.59
CA TYR A 13 -7.51 0.01 4.97
C TYR A 13 -9.02 -0.15 5.20
N GLN A 14 -9.68 0.86 5.80
CA GLN A 14 -11.13 0.88 5.94
C GLN A 14 -11.84 1.02 4.59
N LEU A 15 -11.30 1.87 3.71
CA LEU A 15 -11.79 2.02 2.34
C LEU A 15 -11.68 0.70 1.56
N ALA A 16 -10.66 -0.11 1.81
CA ALA A 16 -10.54 -1.43 1.20
C ALA A 16 -11.68 -2.37 1.63
N ALA A 17 -12.21 -2.26 2.85
CA ALA A 17 -13.39 -3.02 3.25
C ALA A 17 -14.65 -2.53 2.50
N GLN A 18 -14.76 -1.22 2.29
CA GLN A 18 -15.89 -0.61 1.57
C GLN A 18 -15.87 -0.89 0.05
N PHE A 19 -14.70 -1.01 -0.55
CA PHE A 19 -14.56 -1.32 -1.99
C PHE A 19 -14.89 -2.77 -2.33
N TYR A 20 -14.80 -3.68 -1.36
CA TYR A 20 -15.07 -5.11 -1.58
C TYR A 20 -16.06 -5.65 -0.52
N PRO A 21 -17.29 -5.12 -0.46
CA PRO A 21 -18.25 -5.46 0.58
C PRO A 21 -18.73 -6.91 0.48
N ASP A 22 -18.80 -7.46 -0.74
CA ASP A 22 -19.27 -8.82 -1.01
C ASP A 22 -18.12 -9.85 -1.07
N TYR A 23 -16.91 -9.47 -0.64
CA TYR A 23 -15.80 -10.41 -0.61
C TYR A 23 -16.09 -11.51 0.42
N PRO A 24 -16.02 -12.81 0.08
CA PRO A 24 -16.47 -13.91 0.95
C PRO A 24 -15.80 -13.97 2.33
N ASP A 25 -14.64 -13.34 2.46
CA ASP A 25 -13.85 -13.27 3.68
C ASP A 25 -13.63 -11.79 4.06
N PRO A 26 -14.40 -11.26 5.03
CA PRO A 26 -14.34 -9.85 5.40
C PRO A 26 -12.94 -9.45 5.86
N LEU A 27 -12.55 -8.20 5.64
CA LEU A 27 -11.27 -7.73 6.15
C LEU A 27 -11.31 -7.73 7.69
N PRO A 28 -10.37 -8.42 8.36
CA PRO A 28 -10.24 -8.33 9.80
C PRO A 28 -9.70 -6.95 10.20
N ALA A 29 -9.64 -6.68 11.50
CA ALA A 29 -8.96 -5.51 12.03
C ALA A 29 -7.53 -5.39 11.45
N PHE A 30 -7.09 -4.16 11.21
CA PHE A 30 -5.75 -3.89 10.70
C PHE A 30 -4.70 -4.46 11.66
N GLN A 31 -3.80 -5.30 11.13
CA GLN A 31 -2.73 -5.90 11.92
C GLN A 31 -1.47 -6.10 11.08
N TYR A 32 -0.36 -5.54 11.57
CA TYR A 32 0.96 -5.77 11.01
C TYR A 32 1.41 -7.22 11.19
N LEU A 33 2.09 -7.76 10.19
CA LEU A 33 2.77 -9.04 10.31
C LEU A 33 4.06 -8.85 11.14
N GLY A 34 4.12 -9.43 12.34
CA GLY A 34 5.30 -9.29 13.21
C GLY A 34 5.52 -7.86 13.72
N ASP A 35 4.43 -7.12 13.95
CA ASP A 35 4.40 -5.78 14.53
C ASP A 35 5.35 -4.78 13.84
N LYS A 36 6.52 -4.53 14.45
CA LYS A 36 7.53 -3.59 13.94
C LYS A 36 8.04 -4.00 12.56
N HIS A 37 8.12 -5.30 12.28
CA HIS A 37 8.61 -5.79 10.99
C HIS A 37 7.64 -5.44 9.86
N GLY A 38 6.34 -5.76 10.04
CA GLY A 38 5.30 -5.44 9.08
C GLY A 38 5.17 -3.93 8.84
N LYS A 39 5.32 -3.12 9.89
CA LYS A 39 5.36 -1.66 9.76
C LYS A 39 6.51 -1.19 8.87
N ALA A 40 7.73 -1.64 9.14
CA ALA A 40 8.90 -1.28 8.34
C ALA A 40 8.77 -1.71 6.86
N LEU A 41 8.15 -2.87 6.62
CA LEU A 41 7.85 -3.35 5.27
C LEU A 41 6.81 -2.48 4.55
N LEU A 42 5.80 -1.99 5.28
CA LEU A 42 4.82 -1.04 4.73
C LEU A 42 5.47 0.30 4.40
N GLU A 43 6.26 0.86 5.31
CA GLU A 43 7.02 2.10 5.08
C GLU A 43 7.91 1.98 3.85
N SER A 44 8.64 0.86 3.74
CA SER A 44 9.46 0.56 2.57
C SER A 44 8.66 0.54 1.27
N ALA A 45 7.50 -0.12 1.25
CA ALA A 45 6.64 -0.19 0.08
C ALA A 45 6.12 1.21 -0.34
N LEU A 46 5.67 2.02 0.61
CA LEU A 46 5.13 3.36 0.36
C LEU A 46 6.22 4.36 -0.09
N ALA A 47 7.48 4.11 0.26
CA ALA A 47 8.62 4.92 -0.19
C ALA A 47 9.06 4.59 -1.63
N THR A 48 8.73 3.41 -2.16
CA THR A 48 9.19 2.98 -3.51
C THR A 48 8.84 3.95 -4.65
N PRO A 49 7.66 4.60 -4.69
CA PRO A 49 7.32 5.59 -5.72
C PRO A 49 8.21 6.85 -5.73
N GLN A 50 8.91 7.08 -4.62
CA GLN A 50 9.70 8.28 -4.35
C GLN A 50 11.20 8.03 -4.50
N GLN A 51 11.62 6.83 -4.91
CA GLN A 51 13.04 6.53 -5.05
C GLN A 51 13.72 7.43 -6.09
N MET A 52 14.87 7.96 -5.69
CA MET A 52 15.68 8.86 -6.50
C MET A 52 17.11 8.36 -6.60
N PHE A 53 17.74 8.62 -7.74
CA PHE A 53 19.17 8.45 -7.94
C PHE A 53 19.72 9.69 -8.64
N ASN A 54 20.82 10.24 -8.11
CA ASN A 54 21.46 11.45 -8.64
C ASN A 54 20.47 12.63 -8.84
N GLY A 55 19.62 12.88 -7.83
CA GLY A 55 18.65 13.97 -7.85
C GLY A 55 17.46 13.77 -8.81
N ARG A 56 17.30 12.59 -9.42
CA ARG A 56 16.21 12.30 -10.35
C ARG A 56 15.38 11.12 -9.87
N TYR A 57 14.06 11.20 -10.04
CA TYR A 57 13.17 10.05 -9.78
C TYR A 57 13.53 8.88 -10.70
N LEU A 58 13.62 7.69 -10.12
CA LEU A 58 13.82 6.45 -10.89
C LEU A 58 12.57 6.11 -11.72
N LEU A 59 11.40 6.28 -11.12
CA LEU A 59 10.10 6.03 -11.74
C LEU A 59 9.60 7.32 -12.38
N ARG A 60 9.51 7.32 -13.71
CA ARG A 60 9.30 8.55 -14.50
C ARG A 60 7.83 8.92 -14.58
N THR A 61 6.96 7.95 -14.79
CA THR A 61 5.53 8.19 -14.97
C THR A 61 4.75 7.89 -13.69
N THR A 62 3.56 8.49 -13.57
CA THR A 62 2.61 8.15 -12.50
C THR A 62 2.23 6.67 -12.53
N HIS A 63 2.12 6.08 -13.72
CA HIS A 63 1.81 4.66 -13.88
C HIS A 63 2.96 3.76 -13.42
N ASP A 64 4.23 4.12 -13.67
CA ASP A 64 5.39 3.37 -13.14
C ASP A 64 5.40 3.38 -11.61
N LYS A 65 5.12 4.55 -11.03
CA LYS A 65 5.01 4.75 -9.58
C LYS A 65 3.88 3.91 -8.99
N ALA A 66 2.72 3.92 -9.62
CA ALA A 66 1.56 3.12 -9.20
C ALA A 66 1.84 1.61 -9.31
N ALA A 67 2.45 1.16 -10.41
CA ALA A 67 2.78 -0.25 -10.62
C ALA A 67 3.77 -0.78 -9.58
N VAL A 68 4.82 -0.01 -9.28
CA VAL A 68 5.80 -0.39 -8.25
C VAL A 68 5.19 -0.32 -6.85
N LEU A 69 4.35 0.67 -6.56
CA LEU A 69 3.61 0.74 -5.30
C LEU A 69 2.76 -0.52 -5.07
N MET A 70 1.92 -0.86 -6.05
CA MET A 70 1.05 -2.05 -6.00
C MET A 70 1.87 -3.33 -5.81
N ARG A 71 2.91 -3.52 -6.62
CA ARG A 71 3.78 -4.70 -6.53
C ARG A 71 4.45 -4.80 -5.16
N SER A 72 5.01 -3.70 -4.66
CA SER A 72 5.73 -3.66 -3.39
C SER A 72 4.79 -3.99 -2.23
N LEU A 73 3.58 -3.44 -2.19
CA LEU A 73 2.59 -3.75 -1.16
C LEU A 73 2.18 -5.24 -1.17
N ILE A 74 1.97 -5.81 -2.36
CA ILE A 74 1.63 -7.24 -2.47
C ILE A 74 2.80 -8.11 -2.01
N LYS A 75 4.03 -7.81 -2.44
CA LYS A 75 5.19 -8.67 -2.24
C LYS A 75 5.88 -8.49 -0.89
N ASN A 76 5.74 -7.34 -0.26
CA ASN A 76 6.28 -7.12 1.07
C ASN A 76 5.48 -7.86 2.15
N HIS A 77 4.21 -8.23 1.90
CA HIS A 77 3.38 -8.97 2.84
C HIS A 77 3.35 -8.32 4.25
N CYS A 78 3.13 -7.01 4.28
CA CYS A 78 3.26 -6.18 5.49
C CYS A 78 2.23 -6.50 6.58
N LEU A 79 1.05 -7.02 6.18
CA LEU A 79 -0.07 -7.30 7.07
C LEU A 79 -0.30 -8.80 7.24
N VAL A 80 -0.90 -9.18 8.36
CA VAL A 80 -1.36 -10.56 8.60
C VAL A 80 -2.37 -10.97 7.52
N TYR A 81 -3.23 -10.05 7.10
CA TYR A 81 -4.25 -10.31 6.09
C TYR A 81 -4.54 -9.07 5.24
N GLY A 82 -5.21 -9.26 4.10
CA GLY A 82 -5.70 -8.14 3.28
C GLY A 82 -4.68 -7.46 2.38
N ASN A 83 -3.42 -7.90 2.32
CA ASN A 83 -2.34 -7.25 1.52
C ASN A 83 -2.73 -6.94 0.07
N LYS A 84 -3.42 -7.85 -0.63
CA LYS A 84 -3.85 -7.63 -2.02
C LYS A 84 -4.93 -6.54 -2.14
N ARG A 85 -5.90 -6.54 -1.22
CA ARG A 85 -6.98 -5.53 -1.17
C ARG A 85 -6.41 -4.17 -0.80
N LEU A 86 -5.53 -4.11 0.21
CA LEU A 86 -4.78 -2.90 0.55
C LEU A 86 -3.99 -2.39 -0.66
N ALA A 87 -3.23 -3.24 -1.35
CA ALA A 87 -2.43 -2.83 -2.50
C ALA A 87 -3.28 -2.23 -3.62
N LEU A 88 -4.40 -2.86 -3.96
CA LEU A 88 -5.29 -2.36 -5.00
C LEU A 88 -5.93 -1.03 -4.58
N THR A 89 -6.51 -0.93 -3.38
CA THR A 89 -7.13 0.30 -2.87
C THR A 89 -6.12 1.44 -2.77
N THR A 90 -4.93 1.20 -2.21
CA THR A 90 -3.85 2.20 -2.13
C THR A 90 -3.44 2.70 -3.50
N THR A 91 -3.36 1.81 -4.49
CA THR A 91 -2.99 2.16 -5.86
C THR A 91 -4.09 2.96 -6.55
N THR A 92 -5.36 2.61 -6.33
CA THR A 92 -6.53 3.37 -6.81
C THR A 92 -6.54 4.78 -6.22
N VAL A 93 -6.31 4.92 -4.91
CA VAL A 93 -6.21 6.23 -4.24
C VAL A 93 -5.01 7.04 -4.73
N PHE A 94 -3.88 6.39 -5.05
CA PHE A 94 -2.72 7.07 -5.60
C PHE A 94 -2.93 7.61 -7.03
N LEU A 95 -3.75 6.92 -7.83
CA LEU A 95 -4.07 7.29 -9.20
C LEU A 95 -5.24 8.28 -9.34
N GLY A 96 -6.10 8.38 -8.32
CA GLY A 96 -7.13 9.41 -8.20
C GLY A 96 -6.56 10.77 -7.82
#